data_AF-A0A915SSZ3-F1
#
_entry.id   AF-A0A915SSZ3-F1
#
_cell.length_a   1.000
_cell.length_b   1.000
_cell.length_c   1.000
_cell.angle_alpha   90.00
_cell.angle_beta   90.00
_cell.angle_gamma   90.00
#
_symmetry.space_group_name_H-M   'P 1'
#
loop_
_entity.id
_entity.type
_entity.pdbx_description
1 polymer ?
#
loop_
_entity_poly.entity_id
_entity_poly.type
_entity_poly.pdbx_seq_one_letter_code
_entity_poly.pdbx_strand_id
1 'polypeptide(L)'
;MVRKGRKFEGFVANKLKRSKYKVKRNLIKRLNGKKKFEVDILAEKNNEKYVIEVKSGKQTLKSSDIKKLVKKSKKLRGKPLLYMSSRAKLTKNAKVIAKFYNVHIKRVRRWQ
;
A
#
# COMPACT_ATOMS: atom_id res chain seq x y z
N MET A 1 14.76 14.94 10.94
CA MET A 1 14.85 13.47 10.64
C MET A 1 13.70 13.01 9.74
N VAL A 2 13.96 12.65 8.48
CA VAL A 2 12.92 12.06 7.60
C VAL A 2 12.78 10.56 7.90
N ARG A 3 11.62 10.13 8.42
CA ARG A 3 11.30 8.71 8.68
C ARG A 3 11.57 7.86 7.43
N LYS A 4 12.35 6.77 7.54
CA LYS A 4 12.70 5.85 6.42
C LYS A 4 11.48 5.40 5.60
N GLY A 5 10.31 5.27 6.23
CA GLY A 5 9.04 4.98 5.54
C GLY A 5 8.65 6.02 4.48
N ARG A 6 8.85 7.32 4.76
CA ARG A 6 8.50 8.42 3.85
C ARG A 6 9.35 8.40 2.56
N LYS A 7 10.61 7.98 2.67
CA LYS A 7 11.50 7.80 1.50
C LYS A 7 11.04 6.65 0.61
N PHE A 8 10.72 5.48 1.19
CA PHE A 8 10.27 4.34 0.41
C PHE A 8 8.92 4.58 -0.26
N GLU A 9 7.98 5.20 0.44
CA GLU A 9 6.69 5.63 -0.14
C GLU A 9 6.91 6.62 -1.29
N GLY A 10 7.83 7.58 -1.13
CA GLY A 10 8.20 8.52 -2.19
C GLY A 10 8.77 7.81 -3.43
N PHE A 11 9.66 6.84 -3.22
CA PHE A 11 10.19 6.01 -4.30
C PHE A 11 9.08 5.24 -5.04
N VAL A 12 8.16 4.58 -4.32
CA VAL A 12 7.03 3.86 -4.91
C VAL A 12 6.12 4.83 -5.69
N ALA A 13 5.82 6.00 -5.12
CA ALA A 13 5.00 7.01 -5.78
C ALA A 13 5.66 7.51 -7.08
N ASN A 14 6.96 7.80 -7.07
CA ASN A 14 7.70 8.22 -8.26
C ASN A 14 7.75 7.13 -9.32
N LYS A 15 7.95 5.87 -8.91
CA LYS A 15 7.88 4.72 -9.82
C LYS A 15 6.51 4.63 -10.50
N LEU A 16 5.42 4.78 -9.75
CA LEU A 16 4.06 4.79 -10.29
C LEU A 16 3.82 5.96 -11.25
N LYS A 17 4.27 7.16 -10.90
CA LYS A 17 4.21 8.34 -11.79
C LYS A 17 4.92 8.09 -13.12
N ARG A 18 6.15 7.56 -13.08
CA ARG A 18 6.92 7.17 -14.28
C ARG A 18 6.19 6.12 -15.12
N SER A 19 5.42 5.24 -14.48
CA SER A 19 4.54 4.28 -15.16
C SER A 19 3.18 4.85 -15.60
N LYS A 20 3.05 6.18 -15.64
CA LYS A 20 1.86 6.94 -16.09
C LYS A 20 0.62 6.79 -15.20
N TYR A 21 0.78 6.53 -13.90
CA TYR A 21 -0.33 6.60 -12.95
C TYR A 21 -0.56 8.03 -12.47
N LYS A 22 -1.83 8.42 -12.27
CA LYS A 22 -2.21 9.60 -11.48
C LYS A 22 -2.08 9.23 -10.00
N VAL A 23 -1.19 9.89 -9.26
CA VAL A 23 -0.80 9.49 -7.89
C VAL A 23 -1.14 10.56 -6.86
N LYS A 24 -1.90 10.19 -5.82
CA LYS A 24 -2.13 10.98 -4.60
C LYS A 24 -1.50 10.26 -3.41
N ARG A 25 -0.76 10.98 -2.57
CA ARG A 25 -0.04 10.41 -1.39
C ARG A 25 -0.68 10.88 -0.09
N ASN A 26 -0.50 10.10 0.97
CA ASN A 26 -0.90 10.44 2.34
C ASN A 26 -2.36 10.91 2.44
N LEU A 27 -3.27 10.14 1.85
CA LEU A 27 -4.69 10.47 1.88
C LEU A 27 -5.25 10.16 3.26
N ILE A 28 -5.51 11.19 4.03
CA ILE A 28 -6.10 11.10 5.37
C ILE A 28 -7.57 11.48 5.28
N LYS A 29 -8.47 10.53 5.57
CA LYS A 29 -9.89 10.85 5.75
C LYS A 29 -10.17 11.07 7.23
N ARG A 30 -10.64 12.27 7.58
CA ARG A 30 -11.12 12.63 8.92
C ARG A 30 -12.65 12.70 8.93
N LEU A 31 -13.26 12.39 10.07
CA LEU A 31 -14.68 12.62 10.35
C LEU A 31 -14.77 13.23 11.76
N ASN A 32 -15.46 14.37 11.90
CA ASN A 32 -15.59 15.12 13.15
C ASN A 32 -14.21 15.34 13.82
N GLY A 33 -13.23 15.81 13.06
CA GLY A 33 -11.85 16.00 13.52
C GLY A 33 -11.03 14.72 13.73
N LYS A 34 -11.65 13.54 13.86
CA LYS A 34 -10.97 12.26 14.15
C LYS A 34 -10.52 11.55 12.87
N LYS A 35 -9.26 11.08 12.84
CA LYS A 35 -8.70 10.29 11.73
C LYS A 35 -9.45 8.96 11.59
N LYS A 36 -10.21 8.78 10.50
CA LYS A 36 -10.97 7.55 10.23
C LYS A 36 -10.16 6.51 9.49
N PHE A 37 -9.34 6.93 8.53
CA PHE A 37 -8.33 6.06 7.92
C PHE A 37 -7.29 6.88 7.15
N GLU A 38 -6.16 6.22 6.89
CA GLU A 38 -5.06 6.73 6.07
C GLU A 38 -4.74 5.72 4.97
N VAL A 39 -4.45 6.25 3.79
CA VAL A 39 -3.91 5.51 2.66
C VAL A 39 -2.59 6.13 2.26
N ASP A 40 -1.55 5.30 2.19
CA ASP A 40 -0.21 5.76 1.83
C ASP A 40 -0.22 6.34 0.41
N ILE A 41 -0.76 5.57 -0.56
CA ILE A 41 -0.84 5.98 -1.95
C ILE A 41 -2.19 5.55 -2.56
N LEU A 42 -2.85 6.49 -3.24
CA LEU A 42 -3.94 6.21 -4.18
C LEU A 42 -3.40 6.45 -5.60
N ALA A 43 -3.48 5.42 -6.45
CA ALA A 43 -3.00 5.50 -7.82
C ALA A 43 -4.11 5.14 -8.80
N GLU A 44 -4.19 5.84 -9.93
CA GLU A 44 -5.21 5.59 -10.95
C GLU A 44 -4.56 5.52 -12.33
N LYS A 45 -4.96 4.52 -13.13
CA LYS A 45 -4.52 4.33 -14.51
C LYS A 45 -5.57 3.54 -15.28
N ASN A 46 -5.90 3.95 -16.50
CA ASN A 46 -6.85 3.26 -17.38
C ASN A 46 -8.20 2.96 -16.70
N ASN A 47 -8.80 3.96 -16.04
CA ASN A 47 -10.03 3.83 -15.25
C ASN A 47 -9.97 2.85 -14.06
N GLU A 48 -8.79 2.31 -13.75
CA GLU A 48 -8.60 1.45 -12.59
C GLU A 48 -7.96 2.23 -11.44
N LYS A 49 -8.60 2.13 -10.27
CA LYS A 49 -8.15 2.73 -9.02
C LYS A 49 -7.46 1.69 -8.15
N TYR A 50 -6.28 2.01 -7.66
CA TYR A 50 -5.46 1.17 -6.80
C TYR A 50 -5.24 1.84 -5.45
N VAL A 51 -5.61 1.14 -4.38
CA VAL A 51 -5.33 1.55 -3.01
C VAL A 51 -4.08 0.82 -2.56
N ILE A 52 -3.03 1.61 -2.32
CA ILE A 52 -1.69 1.10 -2.15
C ILE A 52 -1.22 1.35 -0.72
N GLU A 53 -0.80 0.26 -0.07
CA GLU A 53 -0.08 0.30 1.20
C GLU A 53 1.40 -0.02 0.95
N VAL A 54 2.29 0.68 1.66
CA VAL A 54 3.74 0.58 1.49
C VAL A 54 4.39 0.14 2.81
N LYS A 55 5.10 -1.00 2.79
CA LYS A 55 5.80 -1.55 3.96
C LYS A 55 7.31 -1.62 3.72
N SER A 56 8.06 -0.72 4.36
CA SER A 56 9.52 -0.60 4.24
C SER A 56 10.27 -1.41 5.31
N GLY A 57 11.55 -1.72 5.08
CA GLY A 57 12.42 -2.34 6.09
C GLY A 57 12.11 -3.81 6.40
N LYS A 58 12.77 -4.33 7.45
CA LYS A 58 12.62 -5.71 7.94
C LYS A 58 11.40 -5.78 8.85
N GLN A 59 10.34 -6.48 8.42
CA GLN A 59 9.13 -6.69 9.20
C GLN A 59 8.36 -7.93 8.71
N THR A 60 7.58 -8.54 9.60
CA THR A 60 6.71 -9.68 9.28
C THR A 60 5.26 -9.22 9.26
N LEU A 61 4.64 -9.25 8.09
CA LEU A 61 3.26 -8.85 7.86
C LEU A 61 2.31 -10.02 8.13
N LYS A 62 1.28 -9.76 8.94
CA LYS A 62 0.26 -10.72 9.36
C LYS A 62 -1.02 -10.56 8.52
N SER A 63 -1.95 -11.51 8.67
CA SER A 63 -3.25 -11.46 7.99
C SER A 63 -4.05 -10.20 8.33
N SER A 64 -3.87 -9.63 9.52
CA SER A 64 -4.50 -8.38 9.94
C SER A 64 -4.06 -7.19 9.08
N ASP A 65 -2.80 -7.12 8.65
CA ASP A 65 -2.30 -6.07 7.75
C ASP A 65 -2.98 -6.14 6.39
N ILE A 66 -3.13 -7.36 5.85
CA ILE A 66 -3.81 -7.62 4.57
C ILE A 66 -5.29 -7.26 4.67
N LYS A 67 -5.99 -7.73 5.71
CA LYS A 67 -7.41 -7.41 5.94
C LYS A 67 -7.64 -5.91 6.07
N LYS A 68 -6.73 -5.17 6.72
CA LYS A 68 -6.79 -3.69 6.80
C LYS A 68 -6.71 -3.05 5.41
N LEU A 69 -5.75 -3.47 4.58
CA LEU A 69 -5.62 -2.99 3.20
C LEU A 69 -6.90 -3.27 2.39
N VAL A 70 -7.44 -4.49 2.46
CA VAL A 70 -8.69 -4.86 1.77
C VAL A 70 -9.84 -3.97 2.22
N LYS A 71 -10.00 -3.74 3.53
CA LYS A 71 -11.05 -2.86 4.07
C LYS A 71 -10.93 -1.42 3.55
N LYS A 72 -9.71 -0.86 3.50
CA LYS A 72 -9.46 0.47 2.92
C LYS A 72 -9.80 0.51 1.42
N SER A 73 -9.42 -0.53 0.70
CA SER A 73 -9.61 -0.67 -0.75
C SER A 73 -11.08 -0.71 -1.12
N LYS A 74 -11.88 -1.54 -0.41
CA LYS A 74 -13.34 -1.60 -0.58
C LYS A 74 -14.00 -0.23 -0.34
N LYS A 75 -13.63 0.47 0.74
CA LYS A 75 -14.17 1.80 1.06
C LYS A 75 -13.92 2.85 -0.02
N LEU A 76 -12.82 2.73 -0.75
CA LEU A 76 -12.44 3.67 -1.81
C LEU A 76 -12.77 3.16 -3.21
N ARG A 77 -13.46 2.01 -3.32
CA ARG A 77 -13.77 1.32 -4.59
C ARG A 77 -12.51 1.14 -5.46
N GLY A 78 -11.41 0.71 -4.83
CA GLY A 78 -10.13 0.46 -5.51
C GLY A 78 -9.64 -0.96 -5.30
N LYS A 79 -8.75 -1.41 -6.18
CA LYS A 79 -8.05 -2.70 -6.08
C LYS A 79 -6.95 -2.62 -5.01
N PRO A 80 -6.85 -3.60 -4.10
CA PRO A 80 -5.80 -3.62 -3.08
C PRO A 80 -4.44 -3.99 -3.69
N LEU A 81 -3.42 -3.19 -3.41
CA LEU A 81 -2.04 -3.44 -3.86
C LEU A 81 -1.05 -3.15 -2.73
N LEU A 82 -0.25 -4.14 -2.35
CA LEU A 82 0.79 -4.03 -1.34
C LEU A 82 2.16 -3.90 -2.00
N TYR A 83 2.85 -2.78 -1.76
CA TYR A 83 4.27 -2.66 -2.03
C TYR A 83 5.07 -2.96 -0.77
N MET A 84 6.02 -3.88 -0.87
CA MET A 84 6.85 -4.26 0.27
C MET A 84 8.33 -4.31 -0.09
N SER A 85 9.19 -3.97 0.87
CA SER A 85 10.64 -4.10 0.66
C SER A 85 11.05 -5.58 0.57
N SER A 86 12.22 -5.85 -0.01
CA SER A 86 12.81 -7.19 -0.04
C SER A 86 13.02 -7.82 1.34
N ARG A 87 13.18 -7.00 2.39
CA ARG A 87 13.39 -7.46 3.77
C ARG A 87 12.09 -7.73 4.53
N ALA A 88 10.95 -7.34 3.99
CA ALA A 88 9.65 -7.64 4.57
C ALA A 88 9.18 -9.04 4.17
N LYS A 89 8.54 -9.77 5.09
CA LYS A 89 8.01 -11.12 4.87
C LYS A 89 6.51 -11.15 5.16
N LEU A 90 5.80 -12.06 4.52
CA LEU A 90 4.39 -12.37 4.82
C LEU A 90 4.35 -13.71 5.55
N THR A 91 3.54 -13.82 6.60
CA THR A 91 3.25 -15.13 7.20
C THR A 91 2.51 -16.03 6.20
N LYS A 92 2.52 -17.35 6.42
CA LYS A 92 1.76 -18.30 5.57
C LYS A 92 0.29 -17.88 5.46
N ASN A 93 -0.35 -17.61 6.60
CA ASN A 93 -1.75 -17.17 6.64
C ASN A 93 -1.97 -15.82 5.93
N ALA A 94 -1.01 -14.89 6.01
CA ALA A 94 -1.13 -13.62 5.29
C ALA A 94 -1.11 -13.81 3.77
N LYS A 95 -0.31 -14.76 3.26
CA LYS A 95 -0.30 -15.12 1.82
C LYS A 95 -1.63 -15.72 1.38
N VAL A 96 -2.20 -16.64 2.17
CA VAL A 96 -3.51 -17.25 1.90
C VAL A 96 -4.58 -16.17 1.81
N ILE A 97 -4.64 -15.29 2.80
CA ILE A 97 -5.61 -14.19 2.84
C ILE A 97 -5.40 -13.18 1.69
N ALA A 98 -4.15 -12.90 1.32
CA ALA A 98 -3.85 -12.05 0.17
C ALA A 98 -4.37 -12.65 -1.14
N LYS A 99 -4.18 -13.96 -1.35
CA LYS A 99 -4.71 -14.68 -2.52
C LYS A 99 -6.25 -14.66 -2.52
N PHE A 100 -6.87 -14.99 -1.39
CA PHE A 100 -8.33 -15.01 -1.24
C PHE A 100 -8.99 -13.67 -1.59
N TYR A 101 -8.41 -12.55 -1.16
CA TYR A 101 -8.94 -11.21 -1.46
C TYR A 101 -8.36 -10.56 -2.72
N ASN A 102 -7.62 -11.31 -3.55
CA ASN A 102 -6.95 -10.81 -4.75
C ASN A 102 -6.07 -9.56 -4.50
N VAL A 103 -5.33 -9.57 -3.40
CA VAL A 103 -4.37 -8.51 -3.06
C VAL A 103 -3.12 -8.71 -3.88
N HIS A 104 -2.84 -7.74 -4.76
CA HIS A 104 -1.62 -7.75 -5.55
C HIS A 104 -0.44 -7.42 -4.64
N ILE A 105 0.66 -8.17 -4.74
CA ILE A 105 1.84 -7.95 -3.92
C ILE A 105 3.04 -7.68 -4.83
N LYS A 106 3.69 -6.52 -4.65
CA LYS A 106 4.90 -6.14 -5.37
C LYS A 106 6.06 -5.99 -4.40
N ARG A 107 7.10 -6.81 -4.60
CA ARG A 107 8.35 -6.75 -3.82
C ARG A 107 9.36 -5.85 -4.53
N VAL A 108 9.89 -4.87 -3.80
CA VAL A 108 10.94 -3.97 -4.30
C VAL A 108 12.30 -4.43 -3.79
N ARG A 109 13.16 -4.89 -4.71
CA ARG A 109 14.48 -5.46 -4.37
C ARG A 109 15.55 -4.41 -4.09
N ARG A 110 15.60 -3.33 -4.88
CA ARG A 110 16.53 -2.22 -4.73
C ARG A 110 15.74 -0.92 -4.65
N TRP A 111 15.89 -0.22 -3.53
CA TRP A 111 15.47 1.17 -3.35
C TRP A 111 16.57 1.81 -2.51
N GLN A 112 17.27 2.78 -3.09
CA GLN A 112 18.34 3.56 -2.47
C GLN A 112 17.83 5.01 -2.36
#